data_AF-A0A392R1J1-F1
#
_entry.id   AF-A0A392R1J1-F1
#
_cell.length_a   1.000
_cell.length_b   1.000
_cell.length_c   1.000
_cell.angle_alpha   90.00
_cell.angle_beta   90.00
_cell.angle_gamma   90.00
#
_symmetry.space_group_name_H-M   'P 1'
#
loop_
_entity.id
_entity.type
_entity.pdbx_description
1 polymer ?
#
loop_
_entity_poly.entity_id
_entity_poly.type
_entity_poly.pdbx_seq_one_letter_code
_entity_poly.pdbx_strand_id
1 'polypeptide(L)' 'IGKVAYELDLPAASRVHPVFHVSLLKLCIGEPTTQVTPLEDPSSYPPIIPVPVAIINRRIAADDSEELLIEWKDLP' A
#
# COMPACT_ATOMS: atom_id res chain seq x y z
N ILE A 1 -10.59 2.97 -14.99
CA ILE A 1 -10.85 3.99 -13.95
C ILE A 1 -12.35 3.98 -13.66
N GLY A 2 -12.78 3.57 -12.46
CA GLY A 2 -14.20 3.60 -12.08
C GLY A 2 -14.71 5.03 -11.94
N LYS A 3 -16.03 5.25 -11.94
CA LYS A 3 -16.69 6.58 -11.90
C LYS A 3 -16.24 7.51 -10.76
N VAL A 4 -15.56 6.96 -9.75
CA VAL A 4 -15.12 7.62 -8.52
C VAL A 4 -13.60 7.61 -8.32
N ALA A 5 -12.84 7.13 -9.30
CA ALA A 5 -11.39 7.08 -9.26
C ALA A 5 -10.79 8.21 -10.11
N TYR A 6 -9.75 8.86 -9.60
CA TYR A 6 -9.03 9.94 -10.27
C TYR A 6 -7.54 9.59 -10.33
N GLU A 7 -6.91 9.81 -11.49
CA GLU A 7 -5.49 9.57 -11.70
C GLU A 7 -4.74 10.90 -11.56
N LEU A 8 -3.72 10.92 -10.70
CA LEU A 8 -2.85 12.08 -10.48
C LEU A 8 -1.57 11.93 -11.30
N ASP A 9 -1.08 13.05 -11.83
CA ASP A 9 0.20 13.13 -12.52
C ASP A 9 1.34 13.16 -11.47
N LEU A 10 1.65 11.98 -10.93
CA LEU A 10 2.71 11.82 -9.95
C LEU A 10 4.08 11.67 -10.65
N PRO A 11 5.18 12.11 -10.02
CA PRO A 11 6.52 11.87 -10.54
C PRO A 11 6.78 10.38 -10.77
N ALA A 12 7.57 10.02 -11.79
CA ALA A 12 7.89 8.62 -12.11
C ALA A 12 8.59 7.86 -10.96
N ALA A 13 9.24 8.57 -10.03
CA ALA A 13 9.83 7.99 -8.82
C ALA A 13 8.80 7.68 -7.72
N SER A 14 7.52 8.05 -7.91
CA SER A 14 6.47 7.79 -6.94
C SER A 14 6.26 6.29 -6.79
N ARG A 15 6.40 5.82 -5.55
CA ARG A 15 6.09 4.43 -5.17
C ARG A 15 4.61 4.24 -4.81
N VAL A 16 3.83 5.32 -4.78
CA VAL A 16 2.39 5.29 -4.52
C VAL A 16 1.64 5.23 -5.85
N HIS A 17 0.59 4.40 -5.90
CA HIS A 17 -0.24 4.24 -7.09
C HIS A 17 -0.93 5.55 -7.47
N PRO A 18 -0.93 5.98 -8.76
CA PRO A 18 -1.42 7.30 -9.16
C PRO A 18 -2.95 7.43 -9.13
N VAL A 19 -3.68 6.32 -9.05
CA VAL A 19 -5.14 6.28 -9.04
C VAL A 19 -5.69 6.25 -7.61
N PHE A 20 -6.48 7.26 -7.25
CA PHE A 20 -7.10 7.42 -5.93
C PHE A 20 -8.61 7.53 -6.02
N HIS A 21 -9.33 7.17 -4.96
CA HIS A 21 -10.76 7.45 -4.86
C HIS A 21 -10.99 8.93 -4.55
N VAL A 22 -11.94 9.58 -5.23
CA VAL A 22 -12.22 11.02 -5.13
C VAL A 22 -12.52 11.47 -3.69
N SER A 23 -13.11 10.60 -2.86
CA SER A 23 -13.39 10.90 -1.46
C SER A 23 -12.14 11.00 -0.57
N LEU A 24 -10.98 10.52 -1.04
CA LEU A 24 -9.70 10.64 -0.34
C LEU A 24 -9.01 11.98 -0.66
N LEU A 25 -9.48 12.71 -1.67
CA LEU A 25 -8.91 13.99 -2.09
C LEU A 25 -9.71 15.14 -1.48
N LYS A 26 -8.99 16.14 -0.97
CA LYS A 26 -9.57 17.42 -0.55
C LYS A 26 -9.16 18.52 -1.53
N LEU A 27 -10.07 19.46 -1.79
CA LEU A 27 -9.77 20.62 -2.62
C LEU A 27 -8.65 21.44 -1.96
N CYS A 28 -7.60 21.74 -2.72
CA CYS A 28 -6.55 22.65 -2.28
C CYS A 28 -7.08 24.09 -2.34
N ILE A 29 -7.02 24.83 -1.24
CA ILE A 29 -7.49 26.22 -1.16
C ILE A 29 -6.28 27.12 -0.92
N GLY A 30 -6.03 28.04 -1.86
CA GLY A 30 -4.85 28.93 -1.87
C GLY A 30 -3.67 28.36 -2.64
N GLU A 31 -2.58 29.14 -2.72
CA GLU A 31 -1.30 28.66 -3.25
C GLU A 31 -0.43 28.11 -2.11
N PRO A 32 0.00 26.84 -2.16
CA PRO A 32 0.93 26.31 -1.19
C PRO A 32 2.29 27.01 -1.33
N THR A 33 2.56 27.96 -0.45
CA THR A 33 3.81 28.76 -0.39
C THR A 33 4.96 27.98 0.24
N THR A 34 4.66 26.89 0.94
CA THR A 34 5.65 25.97 1.51
C THR A 34 5.54 24.65 0.75
N GLN A 35 6.58 24.30 -0.01
CA GLN A 35 6.75 22.93 -0.47
C GLN A 35 6.91 22.09 0.79
N VAL A 36 5.92 21.24 1.09
CA VAL A 36 6.07 20.23 2.15
C VAL A 36 7.31 19.44 1.75
N THR A 37 8.35 19.50 2.58
CA THR A 37 9.60 18.74 2.39
C THR A 37 9.25 17.35 1.91
N PRO A 38 9.95 16.83 0.88
CA PRO A 38 9.58 15.55 0.29
C PRO A 38 9.45 14.52 1.41
N LEU A 39 8.33 13.79 1.40
CA LEU A 39 8.16 12.62 2.23
C LEU A 39 9.45 11.80 2.12
N GLU A 40 10.01 11.39 3.25
CA GLU A 40 11.21 10.56 3.27
C GLU A 40 11.01 9.41 2.27
N ASP A 41 12.03 9.16 1.44
CA ASP A 41 11.96 8.11 0.43
C ASP A 41 11.45 6.83 1.10
N PRO A 42 10.36 6.21 0.62
CA PRO A 42 9.86 4.97 1.21
C PRO A 42 10.93 3.86 1.21
N SER A 43 12.05 4.02 0.50
CA SER A 43 13.23 3.13 0.51
C SER A 43 14.16 3.35 1.71
N SER A 44 14.05 4.51 2.37
CA SER A 44 14.70 4.84 3.66
C SER A 44 14.19 3.95 4.79
N TYR A 45 12.93 3.52 4.72
CA TYR A 45 12.38 2.59 5.69
C TYR A 45 13.00 1.20 5.49
N PRO A 46 13.39 0.51 6.58
CA PRO A 46 13.82 -0.86 6.47
C PRO A 46 12.71 -1.68 5.81
N PRO A 47 13.05 -2.60 4.87
CA PRO A 47 12.05 -3.46 4.26
C PRO A 47 11.31 -4.22 5.36
N ILE A 48 9.99 -4.28 5.26
CA ILE A 48 9.19 -5.15 6.12
C ILE A 48 9.55 -6.58 5.74
N ILE A 49 10.31 -7.25 6.59
CA ILE A 49 10.66 -8.66 6.42
C ILE A 49 9.60 -9.46 7.19
N PRO A 50 8.67 -10.14 6.51
CA PRO A 50 7.65 -10.92 7.19
C PRO A 50 8.30 -12.08 7.92
N VAL A 51 8.10 -12.15 9.25
CA VAL A 51 8.62 -13.24 10.09
C VAL A 51 7.45 -14.15 10.47
N PRO A 52 7.43 -15.42 10.04
CA PRO A 52 6.36 -16.33 10.40
C PRO A 52 6.46 -16.71 11.88
N VAL A 53 5.35 -16.60 12.61
CA VAL A 53 5.25 -16.94 14.04
C VAL A 53 4.66 -18.33 14.22
N ALA A 54 3.56 -18.62 13.54
CA ALA A 54 2.86 -19.89 13.64
C ALA A 54 2.07 -20.22 12.38
N ILE A 55 1.73 -21.50 12.21
CA ILE A 55 0.72 -21.94 11.26
C ILE A 55 -0.58 -22.11 12.05
N ILE A 56 -1.58 -21.29 11.73
CA ILE A 56 -2.85 -21.28 12.46
C ILE A 56 -3.94 -22.10 11.75
N ASN A 57 -3.78 -22.38 10.46
CA ASN A 57 -4.69 -23.27 9.72
C ASN A 57 -3.99 -23.90 8.50
N ARG A 58 -4.53 -25.02 8.04
CA ARG A 58 -4.06 -25.77 6.87
C ARG A 58 -5.26 -26.33 6.11
N ARG A 59 -5.25 -26.23 4.78
CA ARG A 59 -6.23 -26.90 3.92
C ARG A 59 -5.59 -27.38 2.63
N ILE A 60 -6.27 -28.30 1.95
CA ILE A 60 -5.96 -28.70 0.58
C ILE A 60 -6.93 -27.97 -0.34
N ALA A 61 -6.41 -27.27 -1.33
CA ALA A 61 -7.19 -26.58 -2.34
C ALA A 61 -7.72 -27.56 -3.40
N ALA A 62 -8.64 -27.08 -4.24
CA ALA A 62 -9.28 -27.92 -5.27
C ALA A 62 -8.30 -28.41 -6.36
N ASP A 63 -7.14 -27.76 -6.49
CA ASP A 63 -6.05 -28.13 -7.39
C ASP A 63 -5.00 -29.03 -6.72
N ASP A 64 -5.32 -29.61 -5.55
CA ASP A 64 -4.44 -30.46 -4.73
C ASP A 64 -3.22 -29.71 -4.15
N SER A 65 -3.22 -28.37 -4.21
CA SER A 65 -2.19 -27.57 -3.54
C SER A 65 -2.45 -27.46 -2.04
N GLU A 66 -1.37 -27.48 -1.27
CA GLU A 66 -1.43 -27.28 0.17
C GLU A 66 -1.37 -25.79 0.50
N GLU A 67 -2.40 -25.30 1.17
CA GLU A 67 -2.47 -23.91 1.61
C GLU A 67 -2.33 -23.82 3.13
N LEU A 68 -1.42 -22.96 3.57
CA LEU A 68 -1.15 -22.69 4.99
C LEU A 68 -1.56 -21.26 5.34
N LEU A 69 -2.29 -21.11 6.43
CA LEU A 69 -2.57 -19.81 7.03
C LEU A 69 -1.49 -19.53 8.07
N ILE A 70 -0.62 -18.57 7.76
CA ILE A 70 0.53 -18.17 8.59
C ILE A 70 0.13 -16.95 9.43
N GLU A 71 0.38 -17.01 10.73
CA GLU A 71 0.41 -15.85 11.62
C GLU A 71 1.78 -15.17 11.48
N TRP A 72 1.77 -13.89 11.13
CA TRP A 72 2.99 -13.11 10.90
C TRP A 72 3.28 -12.21 12.10
N LYS A 73 4.56 -12.05 12.43
CA LYS A 73 4.96 -11.17 13.53
C LYS A 73 4.65 -9.71 13.18
N ASP A 74 3.96 -9.02 14.08
CA ASP A 74 3.61 -7.59 13.97
C ASP A 74 2.82 -7.23 12.70
N LEU A 75 2.17 -8.21 12.06
CA LEU A 75 1.36 -8.06 10.85
C LEU A 75 0.02 -8.81 11.06
N PRO A 76 -1.12 -8.22 10.63
CA PRO A 76 -2.44 -8.82 10.80
C PRO A 76 -2.67 -10.04 9.89
#